data_AF-A0A936R0A2-F1
#
_entry.id   AF-A0A936R0A2-F1
#
_cell.length_a   1.000
_cell.length_b   1.000
_cell.length_c   1.000
_cell.angle_alpha   90.00
_cell.angle_beta   90.00
_cell.angle_gamma   90.00
#
_symmetry.space_group_name_H-M   'P 1'
#
loop_
_entity.id
_entity.type
_entity.pdbx_description
1 polymer ?
#
loop_
_entity_poly.entity_id
_entity_poly.type
_entity_poly.pdbx_seq_one_letter_code
_entity_poly.pdbx_strand_id
1 'polypeptide(L)'
;MEPPERHSYRRTDHQRRCTHGNADAGGSGADVIRIEEVGAGDSVLRRGAVRNGVTSYYLSLNRNKRAISIDLKDTCSRPLMADLLRSADVFVHNTRPGVMERLNYGHDAVHALN
;
A
#
# COMPACT_ATOMS: atom_id res chain seq x y z
N MET A 1 20.74 -31.96 -25.94
CA MET A 1 19.78 -30.84 -25.89
C MET A 1 20.29 -29.92 -24.79
N GLU A 2 21.06 -28.90 -25.18
CA GLU A 2 21.69 -27.94 -24.27
C GLU A 2 20.63 -27.06 -23.60
N PRO A 3 20.81 -26.66 -22.32
CA PRO A 3 19.90 -25.72 -21.67
C PRO A 3 20.11 -24.30 -22.23
N PRO A 4 19.05 -23.48 -22.38
CA PRO A 4 19.22 -22.13 -22.89
C PRO A 4 19.94 -21.25 -21.86
N GLU A 5 20.95 -20.55 -22.34
CA GLU A 5 21.76 -19.56 -21.63
C GLU A 5 20.86 -18.50 -20.97
N ARG A 6 20.97 -18.36 -19.65
CA ARG A 6 20.31 -17.26 -18.93
C ARG A 6 21.17 -16.01 -19.11
N HIS A 7 20.76 -15.17 -20.04
CA HIS A 7 21.20 -13.79 -20.09
C HIS A 7 21.10 -13.17 -18.69
N SER A 8 22.23 -12.68 -18.21
CA SER A 8 22.40 -11.92 -16.98
C SER A 8 21.57 -10.63 -17.06
N TYR A 9 20.28 -10.72 -16.70
CA TYR A 9 19.46 -9.55 -16.47
C TYR A 9 19.89 -8.94 -15.14
N ARG A 10 20.85 -8.00 -15.23
CA ARG A 10 21.24 -7.12 -14.14
C ARG A 10 20.04 -6.21 -13.86
N ARG A 11 19.07 -6.70 -13.08
CA ARG A 11 17.92 -5.92 -12.59
C ARG A 11 18.49 -4.96 -11.56
N THR A 12 18.78 -3.74 -11.98
CA THR A 12 19.20 -2.65 -11.09
C THR A 12 18.14 -2.52 -10.01
N ASP A 13 18.53 -2.84 -8.78
CA ASP A 13 17.67 -2.93 -7.60
C ASP A 13 17.31 -1.51 -7.14
N HIS A 14 16.30 -0.92 -7.79
CA HIS A 14 15.56 0.21 -7.25
C HIS A 14 14.24 -0.35 -6.72
N GLN A 15 14.24 -0.79 -5.46
CA GLN A 15 13.03 -1.15 -4.71
C GLN A 15 12.15 0.10 -4.60
N ARG A 16 11.25 0.28 -5.57
CA ARG A 16 10.25 1.34 -5.51
C ARG A 16 9.21 0.98 -4.44
N ARG A 17 9.04 1.84 -3.44
CA ARG A 17 8.07 1.67 -2.35
C ARG A 17 6.83 2.49 -2.65
N CYS A 18 5.68 1.83 -2.73
CA CYS A 18 4.40 2.49 -2.91
C CYS A 18 3.53 2.27 -1.68
N THR A 19 2.89 3.32 -1.17
CA THR A 19 1.84 3.21 -0.15
C THR A 19 0.48 3.30 -0.83
N HIS A 20 -0.33 2.25 -0.78
CA HIS A 20 -1.51 2.12 -1.68
C HIS A 20 -2.78 1.58 -1.00
N GLY A 21 -3.94 2.01 -1.49
CA GLY A 21 -5.26 1.40 -1.24
C GLY A 21 -5.82 0.58 -2.43
N ASN A 22 -5.94 -0.74 -2.26
CA ASN A 22 -6.75 -1.73 -3.01
C ASN A 22 -6.59 -2.02 -4.53
N ALA A 23 -5.76 -1.35 -5.32
CA ALA A 23 -5.48 -1.70 -6.74
C ALA A 23 -4.25 -2.62 -6.93
N ASP A 24 -4.27 -3.45 -7.98
CA ASP A 24 -3.33 -4.54 -8.32
C ASP A 24 -1.90 -4.10 -8.73
N ALA A 25 -1.20 -3.34 -7.87
CA ALA A 25 0.21 -2.97 -8.10
C ALA A 25 1.23 -4.08 -7.74
N GLY A 26 0.80 -5.12 -7.00
CA GLY A 26 1.69 -6.17 -6.46
C GLY A 26 2.24 -7.17 -7.49
N GLY A 27 1.77 -7.12 -8.74
CA GLY A 27 2.29 -7.94 -9.85
C GLY A 27 3.51 -7.33 -10.55
N SER A 28 3.77 -6.04 -10.33
CA SER A 28 4.72 -5.25 -11.14
C SER A 28 6.11 -5.10 -10.51
N GLY A 29 6.38 -5.75 -9.37
CA GLY A 29 7.65 -5.68 -8.65
C GLY A 29 7.79 -4.51 -7.67
N ALA A 30 6.72 -3.76 -7.42
CA ALA A 30 6.70 -2.72 -6.39
C ALA A 30 6.58 -3.32 -4.98
N ASP A 31 7.24 -2.72 -4.00
CA ASP A 31 7.04 -3.02 -2.58
C ASP A 31 5.87 -2.16 -2.07
N VAL A 32 4.72 -2.80 -1.87
CA VAL A 32 3.46 -2.10 -1.56
C VAL A 32 3.10 -2.26 -0.10
N ILE A 33 2.95 -1.13 0.61
CA ILE A 33 2.43 -1.08 1.98
C ILE A 33 1.02 -0.49 1.96
N ARG A 34 0.04 -1.26 2.42
CA ARG A 34 -1.34 -0.81 2.62
C ARG A 34 -1.49 -0.22 4.01
N ILE A 35 -2.16 0.92 4.09
CA ILE A 35 -2.49 1.58 5.36
C ILE A 35 -3.98 1.36 5.60
N GLU A 36 -4.32 0.66 6.69
CA GLU A 36 -5.69 0.34 7.06
C GLU A 36 -6.09 1.05 8.36
N GLU A 37 -7.36 1.42 8.50
CA GLU A 37 -7.89 1.98 9.75
C GLU A 37 -7.91 0.89 10.84
N VAL A 38 -7.58 1.28 12.07
CA VAL A 38 -7.56 0.37 13.22
C VAL A 38 -8.97 -0.17 13.49
N GLY A 39 -9.09 -1.49 13.65
CA GLY A 39 -10.32 -2.17 14.06
C GLY A 39 -11.40 -2.37 12.99
N ALA A 40 -11.48 -1.52 11.97
CA ALA A 40 -12.45 -1.68 10.87
C ALA A 40 -12.01 -2.76 9.87
N GLY A 41 -10.70 -2.92 9.65
CA GLY A 41 -10.13 -3.71 8.56
C GLY A 41 -10.60 -3.21 7.19
N ASP A 42 -10.09 -3.82 6.11
CA ASP A 42 -10.60 -3.52 4.77
C ASP A 42 -12.04 -4.02 4.62
N SER A 43 -12.99 -3.13 4.35
CA SER A 43 -14.40 -3.49 4.08
C SER A 43 -14.58 -4.55 2.99
N VAL A 44 -13.63 -4.73 2.07
CA VAL A 44 -13.67 -5.82 1.08
C VAL A 44 -13.35 -7.21 1.66
N LEU A 45 -12.89 -7.30 2.91
CA LEU A 45 -12.75 -8.55 3.68
C LEU A 45 -14.07 -9.30 3.85
N ARG A 46 -15.21 -8.62 3.68
CA ARG A 46 -16.54 -9.22 3.91
C ARG A 46 -17.28 -9.59 2.64
N ARG A 47 -16.68 -9.39 1.45
CA ARG A 47 -17.34 -9.71 0.18
C ARG A 47 -17.09 -11.17 -0.21
N GLY A 48 -18.13 -11.98 -0.11
CA GLY A 48 -18.12 -13.40 -0.46
C GLY A 48 -17.91 -14.32 0.74
N ALA A 49 -17.75 -15.61 0.47
CA ALA A 49 -17.57 -16.62 1.51
C ALA A 49 -16.21 -16.45 2.21
N VAL A 50 -16.25 -16.47 3.56
CA VAL A 50 -15.05 -16.38 4.41
C VAL A 50 -14.53 -17.78 4.70
N ARG A 51 -13.23 -18.00 4.51
CA ARG A 51 -12.52 -19.20 4.92
C ARG A 51 -11.24 -18.80 5.64
N ASN A 52 -11.01 -19.34 6.83
CA ASN A 52 -9.86 -19.01 7.69
C ASN A 52 -9.71 -17.48 7.93
N GLY A 53 -10.82 -16.77 8.10
CA GLY A 53 -10.82 -15.34 8.36
C GLY A 53 -10.57 -14.42 7.15
N VAL A 54 -10.44 -14.97 5.93
CA VAL A 54 -10.24 -14.18 4.70
C VAL A 54 -11.18 -14.63 3.57
N THR A 55 -11.43 -13.75 2.60
CA THR A 55 -12.19 -14.07 1.38
C THR A 55 -11.25 -14.25 0.18
N SER A 56 -11.69 -15.02 -0.82
CA SER A 56 -10.96 -15.11 -2.11
C SER A 56 -10.81 -13.73 -2.77
N TYR A 57 -11.81 -12.87 -2.59
CA TYR A 57 -11.80 -11.49 -3.06
C TYR A 57 -10.66 -10.67 -2.42
N TYR A 58 -10.53 -10.74 -1.09
CA TYR A 58 -9.43 -10.10 -0.37
C TYR A 58 -8.06 -10.60 -0.83
N LEU A 59 -7.89 -11.92 -0.94
CA LEU A 59 -6.63 -12.52 -1.39
C LEU A 59 -6.27 -12.08 -2.81
N SER A 60 -7.26 -11.96 -3.69
CA SER A 60 -7.04 -11.58 -5.09
C SER A 60 -6.47 -10.17 -5.20
N LEU A 61 -7.00 -9.21 -4.43
CA LEU A 61 -6.59 -7.81 -4.46
C LEU A 61 -5.35 -7.49 -3.63
N ASN A 62 -5.08 -8.28 -2.58
CA ASN A 62 -4.06 -7.96 -1.58
C ASN A 62 -2.85 -8.87 -1.57
N ARG A 63 -2.79 -9.86 -2.48
CA ARG A 63 -1.57 -10.64 -2.71
C ARG A 63 -0.37 -9.72 -2.99
N ASN A 64 0.80 -10.10 -2.47
CA ASN A 64 2.07 -9.38 -2.59
C ASN A 64 2.11 -7.98 -1.96
N LYS A 65 1.14 -7.62 -1.10
CA LYS A 65 1.15 -6.35 -0.37
C LYS A 65 1.34 -6.60 1.11
N ARG A 66 2.13 -5.76 1.77
CA ARG A 66 2.21 -5.70 3.24
C ARG A 66 1.12 -4.76 3.75
N ALA A 67 0.69 -4.91 5.00
CA ALA A 67 -0.31 -4.05 5.59
C ALA A 67 0.13 -3.56 6.97
N ILE A 68 -0.20 -2.31 7.29
CA ILE A 68 -0.04 -1.71 8.61
C ILE A 68 -1.34 -1.00 8.98
N SER A 69 -1.77 -1.15 10.23
CA SER A 69 -2.93 -0.43 10.74
C SER A 69 -2.49 0.88 11.37
N ILE A 70 -3.03 2.00 10.89
CA ILE A 70 -2.74 3.35 11.37
C ILE A 70 -4.06 4.11 11.44
N ASP A 71 -4.36 4.70 12.61
CA ASP A 71 -5.43 5.68 12.70
C ASP A 71 -4.93 7.04 12.21
N LEU A 72 -5.38 7.44 11.02
CA LEU A 72 -5.01 8.71 10.39
C LEU A 72 -5.61 9.93 11.10
N LYS A 73 -6.61 9.75 11.98
CA LYS A 73 -7.21 10.83 12.78
C LYS A 73 -6.42 11.10 14.06
N ASP A 74 -5.70 10.10 14.56
CA ASP A 74 -4.84 10.25 15.72
C ASP A 74 -3.59 11.05 15.36
N THR A 75 -3.39 12.20 16.00
CA THR A 75 -2.21 13.03 15.77
C THR A 75 -0.92 12.35 16.23
N CYS A 76 -0.99 11.38 17.15
CA CYS A 76 0.15 10.58 17.61
C CYS A 76 0.70 9.67 16.50
N SER A 77 -0.10 9.36 15.48
CA SER A 77 0.32 8.50 14.36
C SER A 77 1.10 9.24 13.26
N ARG A 78 1.08 10.57 13.28
CA ARG A 78 1.70 11.43 12.25
C ARG A 78 3.20 11.18 12.05
N PRO A 79 4.03 10.98 13.09
CA PRO A 79 5.46 10.70 12.88
C PRO A 79 5.69 9.41 12.08
N LEU A 80 4.97 8.34 12.42
CA LEU A 80 5.03 7.06 11.71
C LEU A 80 4.58 7.22 10.25
N MET A 81 3.49 7.94 10.01
CA MET A 81 3.00 8.19 8.66
C MET A 81 3.99 9.04 7.85
N ALA A 82 4.61 10.05 8.46
CA ALA A 82 5.63 10.87 7.81
C ALA A 82 6.88 10.06 7.43
N ASP A 83 7.31 9.11 8.27
CA ASP A 83 8.43 8.22 7.95
C ASP A 83 8.11 7.28 6.77
N LEU A 84 6.89 6.75 6.74
CA LEU A 84 6.42 5.95 5.59
C LEU A 84 6.37 6.78 4.31
N LEU A 85 5.82 8.00 4.37
CA LEU A 85 5.68 8.88 3.21
C LEU A 85 7.05 9.35 2.70
N ARG A 86 7.98 9.74 3.57
CA ARG A 86 9.35 10.14 3.18
C ARG A 86 10.11 9.08 2.39
N SER A 87 9.81 7.80 2.65
CA SER A 87 10.45 6.66 1.98
C SER A 87 9.65 6.09 0.82
N ALA A 88 8.44 6.62 0.55
CA ALA A 88 7.59 6.16 -0.53
C ALA A 88 7.85 6.96 -1.80
N ASP A 89 7.95 6.29 -2.94
CA ASP A 89 8.00 6.94 -4.25
C ASP A 89 6.61 7.43 -4.69
N VAL A 90 5.56 6.72 -4.24
CA VAL A 90 4.18 7.01 -4.63
C VAL A 90 3.25 6.77 -3.44
N PHE A 91 2.42 7.77 -3.14
CA PHE A 91 1.29 7.66 -2.21
C PHE A 91 -0.03 7.71 -2.96
N VAL A 92 -0.90 6.71 -2.72
CA VAL A 92 -2.20 6.60 -3.40
C VAL A 92 -3.31 6.41 -2.38
N HIS A 93 -4.36 7.23 -2.50
CA HIS A 93 -5.58 7.10 -1.71
C HIS A 93 -6.82 7.08 -2.62
N ASN A 94 -7.88 6.41 -2.16
CA ASN A 94 -9.19 6.39 -2.80
C ASN A 94 -10.27 6.86 -1.81
N THR A 95 -10.00 7.99 -1.16
CA THR A 95 -10.92 8.64 -0.23
C THR A 95 -11.73 9.71 -0.96
N ARG A 96 -12.83 10.17 -0.36
CA ARG A 96 -13.59 11.31 -0.89
C ARG A 96 -12.68 12.56 -1.00
N PRO A 97 -12.89 13.43 -2.00
CA PRO A 97 -12.17 14.70 -2.11
C PRO A 97 -12.23 15.51 -0.81
N GLY A 98 -11.13 16.16 -0.43
CA GLY A 98 -11.04 17.00 0.77
C GLY A 98 -10.77 16.25 2.08
N VAL A 99 -10.89 14.90 2.10
CA VAL A 99 -10.66 14.12 3.32
C VAL A 99 -9.20 14.12 3.72
N MET A 100 -8.29 13.93 2.76
CA MET A 100 -6.86 13.81 3.05
C MET A 100 -6.27 15.15 3.47
N GLU A 101 -6.73 16.24 2.88
CA GLU A 101 -6.38 17.61 3.24
C GLU A 101 -6.75 17.88 4.70
N ARG A 102 -7.97 17.51 5.11
CA ARG A 102 -8.42 17.66 6.51
C ARG A 102 -7.62 16.79 7.48
N LEU A 103 -7.11 15.65 7.03
CA LEU A 103 -6.25 14.75 7.83
C LEU A 103 -4.77 15.13 7.78
N ASN A 104 -4.40 16.20 7.06
CA ASN A 104 -3.02 16.66 6.88
C ASN A 104 -2.14 15.69 6.07
N TYR A 105 -2.76 14.98 5.12
CA TYR A 105 -2.14 14.05 4.16
C TYR A 105 -2.55 14.36 2.71
N GLY A 106 -3.02 15.59 2.45
CA GLY A 106 -3.29 16.07 1.08
C GLY A 106 -1.99 16.31 0.30
N HIS A 107 -2.12 16.64 -0.98
CA HIS A 107 -0.99 16.80 -1.91
C HIS A 107 0.14 17.65 -1.32
N ASP A 108 -0.14 18.88 -0.88
CA ASP A 108 0.88 19.82 -0.42
C ASP A 108 1.59 19.32 0.86
N ALA A 109 0.86 18.67 1.77
CA ALA A 109 1.42 18.12 2.99
C ALA A 109 2.35 16.93 2.72
N VAL A 110 2.01 16.10 1.73
CA VAL A 110 2.82 14.94 1.32
C VAL A 110 4.03 15.40 0.51
N HIS A 111 3.85 16.30 -0.46
CA HIS A 111 4.93 16.86 -1.29
C HIS A 111 5.94 17.69 -0.47
N ALA A 112 5.55 18.20 0.70
CA ALA A 112 6.51 18.83 1.62
C ALA A 112 7.47 17.81 2.28
N LEU A 113 7.17 16.52 2.22
CA LEU A 113 7.98 15.45 2.82
C LEU A 113 9.01 14.85 1.85
N ASN A 114 8.72 14.80 0.55
CA ASN A 114 9.61 14.25 -0.48
C ASN A 114 9.40 14.82 -1.89
#